data_AF-A0A2C4PVC0-F1
#
_entry.id   AF-A0A2C4PVC0-F1
#
_cell.length_a   1.000
_cell.length_b   1.000
_cell.length_c   1.000
_cell.angle_alpha   90.00
_cell.angle_beta   90.00
_cell.angle_gamma   90.00
#
_symmetry.space_group_name_H-M   'P 1'
#
loop_
_entity.id
_entity.type
_entity.pdbx_description
1 polymer ?
#
loop_
_entity_poly.entity_id
_entity_poly.type
_entity_poly.pdbx_seq_one_letter_code
_entity_poly.pdbx_strand_id
1 'polypeptide(L)'
;MKNVTKLFVSMATVMVVFFSFMSGAFAESINRMLIPDLPKQSYRYGVGQYEGVVAHSTATPEAPAINIRNYEARTWHNAFVHFATDWNETIQIADTKYIAYGAGPAANKRFVHVELSETSNPAKFKSSYERYVKLLAKILKDNGLSVEQGLWTHEDVTRKLGGTDHEDPRAYLTSHGVSIAQFRADVKRAYDNGEVSVVVPEKPNKPEVEKPNVSVTPSTGVAYIDGINVNLRKGPGTNYGVIRKLNKPEAYQVFAEKDGWLNLGGEQWVKNDPSYIRYDKGNATIDKGVAGKRVVSKVNDLNFYTKATWDKTHLSGTVDAGLGFTIDAKVDVNGSPQYRVHNSKGHVYYITASPTYVEVR
;
A
#
# COMPACT_ATOMS: atom_id res chain seq x y z
N MET A 1 -23.10 -68.69 -6.74
CA MET A 1 -22.63 -67.86 -5.62
C MET A 1 -21.27 -67.27 -6.00
N LYS A 2 -21.14 -65.93 -5.99
CA LYS A 2 -19.96 -65.11 -5.60
C LYS A 2 -18.57 -65.77 -5.82
N ASN A 3 -17.60 -65.24 -6.58
CA ASN A 3 -17.11 -63.86 -6.59
C ASN A 3 -16.10 -63.60 -7.73
N VAL A 4 -15.99 -62.32 -8.05
CA VAL A 4 -15.02 -61.64 -8.92
C VAL A 4 -13.65 -61.54 -8.24
N THR A 5 -12.55 -61.76 -8.96
CA THR A 5 -11.30 -61.00 -8.72
C THR A 5 -10.45 -60.89 -9.99
N LYS A 6 -10.28 -59.65 -10.45
CA LYS A 6 -9.48 -59.25 -11.61
C LYS A 6 -8.01 -59.10 -11.21
N LEU A 7 -7.14 -59.66 -12.06
CA LEU A 7 -5.91 -59.12 -12.63
C LEU A 7 -5.07 -58.18 -11.74
N PHE A 8 -3.98 -58.72 -11.18
CA PHE A 8 -2.83 -57.95 -10.71
C PHE A 8 -1.94 -57.58 -11.91
N VAL A 9 -1.88 -56.30 -12.25
CA VAL A 9 -0.83 -55.74 -13.11
C VAL A 9 -0.07 -54.68 -12.31
N SER A 10 1.22 -54.94 -12.19
CA SER A 10 2.34 -54.07 -11.85
C SER A 10 2.07 -52.57 -12.05
N MET A 11 2.26 -51.79 -10.99
CA MET A 11 2.44 -50.34 -11.11
C MET A 11 3.52 -49.88 -10.15
N ALA A 12 4.77 -50.03 -10.59
CA ALA A 12 5.90 -49.27 -10.07
C ALA A 12 5.75 -47.82 -10.54
N THR A 13 4.91 -47.03 -9.85
CA THR A 13 4.82 -45.60 -10.08
C THR A 13 5.97 -44.92 -9.36
N VAL A 14 6.98 -44.59 -10.16
CA VAL A 14 8.02 -43.60 -9.94
C VAL A 14 7.46 -42.41 -9.13
N MET A 15 7.93 -42.26 -7.89
CA MET A 15 7.89 -41.00 -7.14
C MET A 15 8.81 -39.98 -7.84
N VAL A 16 8.34 -39.38 -8.93
CA VAL A 16 8.81 -38.06 -9.33
C VAL A 16 7.87 -37.09 -8.63
N VAL A 17 8.31 -36.66 -7.45
CA VAL A 17 7.80 -35.44 -6.84
C VAL A 17 8.11 -34.33 -7.82
N PHE A 18 7.11 -33.95 -8.61
CA PHE A 18 7.09 -32.67 -9.29
C PHE A 18 7.16 -31.60 -8.20
N PHE A 19 8.37 -31.18 -7.86
CA PHE A 19 8.62 -29.81 -7.41
C PHE A 19 8.38 -28.91 -8.63
N SER A 20 7.13 -28.80 -9.06
CA SER A 20 6.71 -27.73 -9.94
C SER A 20 6.85 -26.45 -9.13
N PHE A 21 7.91 -25.72 -9.43
CA PHE A 21 8.21 -24.35 -9.08
C PHE A 21 6.97 -23.63 -8.55
N MET A 22 6.97 -23.36 -7.23
CA MET A 22 6.26 -22.21 -6.71
C MET A 22 6.97 -20.98 -7.28
N SER A 23 6.65 -20.60 -8.51
CA SER A 23 6.66 -19.19 -8.87
C SER A 23 5.59 -18.55 -7.99
N GLY A 24 6.01 -18.16 -6.79
CA GLY A 24 5.27 -17.23 -5.96
C GLY A 24 5.23 -15.91 -6.72
N ALA A 25 4.35 -15.83 -7.73
CA ALA A 25 3.88 -14.57 -8.25
C ALA A 25 3.12 -13.93 -7.09
N PHE A 26 3.84 -13.16 -6.27
CA PHE A 26 3.27 -12.22 -5.34
C PHE A 26 2.32 -11.34 -6.14
N ALA A 27 1.03 -11.65 -6.08
CA ALA A 27 -0.01 -10.77 -6.61
C ALA A 27 -0.01 -9.52 -5.73
N GLU A 28 0.83 -8.57 -6.13
CA GLU A 28 0.92 -7.24 -5.57
C GLU A 28 -0.45 -6.57 -5.64
N SER A 29 -1.14 -6.48 -4.52
CA SER A 29 -2.43 -5.79 -4.47
C SER A 29 -2.20 -4.30 -4.41
N ILE A 30 -2.76 -3.58 -5.37
CA ILE A 30 -2.91 -2.14 -5.31
C ILE A 30 -3.98 -1.81 -4.26
N ASN A 31 -3.59 -1.07 -3.22
CA ASN A 31 -4.48 -0.59 -2.18
C ASN A 31 -5.25 0.63 -2.69
N ARG A 32 -6.57 0.51 -2.90
CA ARG A 32 -7.38 1.61 -3.43
C ARG A 32 -7.84 2.53 -2.31
N MET A 33 -7.21 3.69 -2.17
CA MET A 33 -7.57 4.74 -1.20
C MET A 33 -7.84 6.05 -1.92
N LEU A 34 -8.84 6.04 -2.81
CA LEU A 34 -9.18 7.19 -3.62
C LEU A 34 -9.49 8.41 -2.74
N ILE A 35 -9.03 9.58 -3.17
CA ILE A 35 -9.49 10.85 -2.58
C ILE A 35 -10.92 11.10 -3.11
N PRO A 36 -11.90 11.32 -2.21
CA PRO A 36 -13.26 11.63 -2.63
C PRO A 36 -13.30 12.97 -3.37
N ASP A 37 -14.26 13.09 -4.29
CA ASP A 37 -14.59 14.34 -4.98
C ASP A 37 -13.47 14.97 -5.83
N LEU A 38 -12.43 14.20 -6.18
CA LEU A 38 -11.46 14.63 -7.18
C LEU A 38 -12.15 14.98 -8.52
N PRO A 39 -11.68 16.03 -9.23
CA PRO A 39 -12.24 16.42 -10.51
C PRO A 39 -12.21 15.28 -11.53
N LYS A 40 -13.38 14.96 -12.10
CA LYS A 40 -13.54 13.93 -13.14
C LYS A 40 -13.35 14.49 -14.54
N GLN A 41 -12.20 15.14 -14.78
CA GLN A 41 -11.85 15.68 -16.09
C GLN A 41 -11.21 14.59 -16.96
N SER A 42 -11.67 14.45 -18.20
CA SER A 42 -11.12 13.46 -19.13
C SER A 42 -9.71 13.83 -19.60
N TYR A 43 -8.94 12.82 -20.02
CA TYR A 43 -7.77 13.05 -20.84
C TYR A 43 -8.16 13.70 -22.17
N ARG A 44 -7.19 14.20 -22.93
CA ARG A 44 -7.44 14.92 -24.19
C ARG A 44 -8.14 14.09 -25.27
N TYR A 45 -8.10 12.76 -25.18
CA TYR A 45 -8.80 11.85 -26.09
C TYR A 45 -9.99 11.13 -25.46
N GLY A 46 -10.43 11.55 -24.27
CA GLY A 46 -11.60 11.01 -23.58
C GLY A 46 -11.27 10.29 -22.28
N VAL A 47 -12.32 9.77 -21.63
CA VAL A 47 -12.23 9.10 -20.34
C VAL A 47 -11.45 7.79 -20.47
N GLY A 48 -10.43 7.61 -19.62
CA GLY A 48 -9.54 6.44 -19.63
C GLY A 48 -8.55 6.38 -20.79
N GLN A 49 -8.57 7.35 -21.70
CA GLN A 49 -7.68 7.40 -22.87
C GLN A 49 -6.37 8.11 -22.54
N TYR A 50 -5.63 7.59 -21.54
CA TYR A 50 -4.27 8.06 -21.26
C TYR A 50 -3.29 7.51 -22.30
N GLU A 51 -2.24 8.26 -22.59
CA GLU A 51 -1.22 7.97 -23.60
C GLU A 51 0.07 7.40 -23.02
N GLY A 52 0.14 7.32 -21.69
CA GLY A 52 1.35 6.91 -21.00
C GLY A 52 1.28 7.12 -19.49
N VAL A 53 2.43 7.00 -18.86
CA VAL A 53 2.62 7.19 -17.42
C VAL A 53 3.87 8.04 -17.18
N VAL A 54 3.76 9.00 -16.27
CA VAL A 54 4.88 9.79 -15.75
C VAL A 54 5.34 9.18 -14.44
N ALA A 55 6.61 8.82 -14.41
CA ALA A 55 7.38 8.39 -13.27
C ALA A 55 7.86 9.62 -12.48
N HIS A 56 7.48 9.71 -11.20
CA HIS A 56 7.90 10.73 -10.24
C HIS A 56 8.68 10.16 -9.05
N SER A 57 9.38 11.02 -8.30
CA SER A 57 9.78 10.76 -6.91
C SER A 57 9.40 11.90 -5.97
N THR A 58 9.06 11.54 -4.74
CA THR A 58 8.32 12.42 -3.81
C THR A 58 9.09 13.63 -3.27
N ALA A 59 10.42 13.69 -3.43
CA ALA A 59 11.31 14.66 -2.80
C ALA A 59 11.13 14.80 -1.26
N THR A 60 10.51 13.80 -0.62
CA THR A 60 10.17 13.80 0.80
C THR A 60 10.77 12.55 1.44
N PRO A 61 12.00 12.65 2.00
CA PRO A 61 12.70 11.49 2.53
C PRO A 61 11.93 10.75 3.63
N GLU A 62 11.88 9.42 3.49
CA GLU A 62 11.26 8.46 4.41
C GLU A 62 9.74 8.61 4.61
N ALA A 63 9.05 9.36 3.75
CA ALA A 63 7.59 9.40 3.77
C ALA A 63 7.00 8.16 3.07
N PRO A 64 6.25 7.29 3.77
CA PRO A 64 5.54 6.17 3.13
C PRO A 64 4.39 6.66 2.23
N ALA A 65 3.91 5.79 1.35
CA ALA A 65 2.87 6.08 0.36
C ALA A 65 1.58 6.64 0.99
N ILE A 66 1.22 6.16 2.19
CA ILE A 66 0.05 6.66 2.93
C ILE A 66 0.19 8.14 3.32
N ASN A 67 1.40 8.62 3.57
CA ASN A 67 1.64 10.02 3.88
C ASN A 67 1.42 10.89 2.64
N ILE A 68 1.85 10.42 1.46
CA ILE A 68 1.62 11.10 0.18
C ILE A 68 0.11 11.20 -0.09
N ARG A 69 -0.61 10.07 -0.03
CA ARG A 69 -2.06 10.04 -0.19
C ARG A 69 -2.78 11.00 0.77
N ASN A 70 -2.39 11.00 2.05
CA ASN A 70 -3.04 11.86 3.04
C ASN A 70 -2.71 13.34 2.86
N TYR A 71 -1.51 13.66 2.41
CA TYR A 71 -1.14 15.01 2.05
C TYR A 71 -1.96 15.49 0.86
N GLU A 72 -1.99 14.73 -0.24
CA GLU A 72 -2.76 15.05 -1.43
C GLU A 72 -4.26 15.16 -1.15
N ALA A 73 -4.82 14.34 -0.26
CA ALA A 73 -6.22 14.45 0.15
C ALA A 73 -6.59 15.86 0.68
N ARG A 74 -5.62 16.59 1.25
CA ARG A 74 -5.81 17.95 1.76
C ARG A 74 -5.39 19.04 0.77
N THR A 75 -4.52 18.71 -0.18
CA THR A 75 -3.87 19.68 -1.08
C THR A 75 -4.15 19.45 -2.55
N TRP A 76 -5.07 18.56 -2.90
CA TRP A 76 -5.31 18.13 -4.29
C TRP A 76 -5.61 19.27 -5.26
N HIS A 77 -6.17 20.39 -4.77
CA HIS A 77 -6.42 21.59 -5.57
C HIS A 77 -5.13 22.16 -6.20
N ASN A 78 -3.98 21.90 -5.58
CA ASN A 78 -2.67 22.29 -6.09
C ASN A 78 -2.04 21.17 -6.94
N ALA A 79 -1.94 19.96 -6.37
CA ALA A 79 -1.33 18.80 -7.01
C ALA A 79 -1.85 17.51 -6.37
N PHE A 80 -1.99 16.47 -7.21
CA PHE A 80 -2.21 15.09 -6.77
C PHE A 80 -1.80 14.13 -7.90
N VAL A 81 -1.52 12.88 -7.55
CA VAL A 81 -1.16 11.82 -8.51
C VAL A 81 -2.16 10.65 -8.48
N HIS A 82 -1.95 9.68 -9.36
CA HIS A 82 -2.81 8.49 -9.41
C HIS A 82 -2.37 7.42 -8.43
N PHE A 83 -1.07 7.28 -8.21
CA PHE A 83 -0.51 6.27 -7.32
C PHE A 83 0.68 6.81 -6.55
N ALA A 84 0.84 6.34 -5.32
CA ALA A 84 2.09 6.44 -4.56
C ALA A 84 2.56 5.04 -4.17
N THR A 85 3.87 4.80 -4.25
CA THR A 85 4.49 3.51 -3.99
C THR A 85 5.63 3.66 -2.99
N ASP A 86 5.68 2.76 -2.00
CA ASP A 86 6.77 2.67 -1.03
C ASP A 86 7.28 1.23 -0.88
N TRP A 87 8.11 0.99 0.13
CA TRP A 87 8.73 -0.30 0.40
C TRP A 87 7.74 -1.39 0.84
N ASN A 88 6.54 -1.03 1.28
CA ASN A 88 5.50 -1.92 1.79
C ASN A 88 4.33 -2.08 0.81
N GLU A 89 3.89 -1.00 0.17
CA GLU A 89 2.63 -0.98 -0.59
C GLU A 89 2.63 -0.02 -1.78
N THR A 90 1.63 -0.22 -2.64
CA THR A 90 1.19 0.77 -3.62
C THR A 90 -0.23 1.20 -3.27
N ILE A 91 -0.43 2.50 -3.15
CA ILE A 91 -1.74 3.12 -2.93
C ILE A 91 -2.19 3.79 -4.21
N GLN A 92 -3.39 3.44 -4.69
CA GLN A 92 -4.10 4.21 -5.71
C GLN A 92 -4.86 5.36 -5.04
N ILE A 93 -4.50 6.58 -5.42
CA ILE A 93 -4.98 7.85 -4.87
C ILE A 93 -6.08 8.47 -5.76
N ALA A 94 -5.99 8.27 -7.08
CA ALA A 94 -6.98 8.76 -8.04
C ALA A 94 -7.36 7.69 -9.09
N ASP A 95 -8.55 7.83 -9.67
CA ASP A 95 -9.03 6.96 -10.74
C ASP A 95 -8.30 7.30 -12.04
N THR A 96 -7.64 6.30 -12.64
CA THR A 96 -6.90 6.43 -13.92
C THR A 96 -7.81 6.63 -15.13
N LYS A 97 -9.13 6.70 -14.94
CA LYS A 97 -10.07 7.16 -15.96
C LYS A 97 -10.01 8.67 -16.20
N TYR A 98 -9.48 9.44 -15.25
CA TYR A 98 -9.48 10.90 -15.27
C TYR A 98 -8.07 11.43 -15.05
N ILE A 99 -7.84 12.69 -15.40
CA ILE A 99 -6.52 13.32 -15.23
C ILE A 99 -6.15 13.46 -13.74
N ALA A 100 -4.86 13.61 -13.48
CA ALA A 100 -4.34 14.10 -12.20
C ALA A 100 -3.48 15.35 -12.42
N TYR A 101 -3.15 16.08 -11.35
CA TYR A 101 -2.40 17.33 -11.41
C TYR A 101 -0.93 17.14 -11.05
N GLY A 102 -0.23 16.26 -11.78
CA GLY A 102 1.07 15.76 -11.36
C GLY A 102 2.29 16.26 -12.15
N ALA A 103 2.16 16.86 -13.34
CA ALA A 103 3.34 17.32 -14.11
C ALA A 103 3.04 18.50 -15.04
N GLY A 104 2.18 19.42 -14.59
CA GLY A 104 1.78 20.58 -15.38
C GLY A 104 0.74 20.28 -16.48
N PRO A 105 0.10 21.32 -17.05
CA PRO A 105 -1.14 21.18 -17.81
C PRO A 105 -1.03 20.29 -19.06
N ALA A 106 0.14 20.27 -19.71
CA ALA A 106 0.34 19.50 -20.92
C ALA A 106 0.40 17.98 -20.64
N ALA A 107 1.11 17.58 -19.58
CA ALA A 107 1.21 16.17 -19.18
C ALA A 107 -0.06 15.66 -18.47
N ASN A 108 -0.69 16.50 -17.62
CA ASN A 108 -1.91 16.13 -16.91
C ASN A 108 -3.01 15.63 -17.86
N LYS A 109 -3.14 16.26 -19.04
CA LYS A 109 -4.10 15.86 -20.07
C LYS A 109 -3.79 14.56 -20.80
N ARG A 110 -2.65 13.92 -20.52
CA ARG A 110 -2.10 12.81 -21.31
C ARG A 110 -1.75 11.59 -20.48
N PHE A 111 -1.33 11.74 -19.23
CA PHE A 111 -0.64 10.66 -18.53
C PHE A 111 -1.23 10.32 -17.17
N VAL A 112 -1.06 9.04 -16.80
CA VAL A 112 -1.14 8.60 -15.40
C VAL A 112 0.12 9.08 -14.68
N HIS A 113 0.04 9.34 -13.36
CA HIS A 113 1.16 9.85 -12.56
C HIS A 113 1.42 8.93 -11.38
N VAL A 114 2.67 8.50 -11.19
CA VAL A 114 3.08 7.56 -10.13
C VAL A 114 4.25 8.11 -9.34
N GLU A 115 4.07 8.27 -8.04
CA GLU A 115 5.09 8.71 -7.08
C GLU A 115 5.86 7.54 -6.47
N LEU A 116 7.20 7.64 -6.48
CA LEU A 116 8.10 6.77 -5.74
C LEU A 116 8.52 7.45 -4.42
N SER A 117 8.18 6.82 -3.30
CA SER A 117 8.60 7.27 -1.98
C SER A 117 10.11 7.17 -1.81
N GLU A 118 10.73 8.25 -1.34
CA GLU A 118 12.19 8.32 -1.22
C GLU A 118 12.67 7.73 0.10
N THR A 119 13.75 6.96 0.06
CA THR A 119 14.39 6.37 1.25
C THR A 119 15.89 6.24 1.04
N SER A 120 16.67 6.37 2.11
CA SER A 120 18.11 6.10 2.09
C SER A 120 18.47 4.65 2.37
N ASN A 121 17.51 3.83 2.85
CA ASN A 121 17.73 2.45 3.22
C ASN A 121 17.76 1.55 1.97
N PRO A 122 18.86 0.80 1.72
CA PRO A 122 18.98 -0.01 0.50
C PRO A 122 17.89 -1.09 0.34
N ALA A 123 17.47 -1.73 1.43
CA ALA A 123 16.44 -2.76 1.38
C ALA A 123 15.06 -2.15 1.07
N LYS A 124 14.72 -1.02 1.69
CA LYS A 124 13.49 -0.29 1.37
C LYS A 124 13.49 0.18 -0.08
N PHE A 125 14.60 0.74 -0.56
CA PHE A 125 14.73 1.17 -1.95
C PHE A 125 14.53 0.01 -2.93
N LYS A 126 15.16 -1.14 -2.67
CA LYS A 126 14.99 -2.33 -3.52
C LYS A 126 13.52 -2.74 -3.60
N SER A 127 12.82 -2.83 -2.46
CA SER A 127 11.41 -3.19 -2.41
C SER A 127 10.50 -2.17 -3.11
N SER A 128 10.72 -0.87 -2.89
CA SER A 128 9.92 0.19 -3.50
C SER A 128 10.18 0.31 -5.01
N TYR A 129 11.43 0.18 -5.44
CA TYR A 129 11.82 0.24 -6.85
C TYR A 129 11.28 -0.96 -7.64
N GLU A 130 11.36 -2.18 -7.11
CA GLU A 130 10.73 -3.38 -7.71
C GLU A 130 9.23 -3.18 -7.91
N ARG A 131 8.55 -2.61 -6.90
CA ARG A 131 7.12 -2.29 -6.93
C ARG A 131 6.77 -1.29 -8.02
N TYR A 132 7.54 -0.21 -8.04
CA TYR A 132 7.35 0.93 -8.91
C TYR A 132 7.54 0.55 -10.37
N VAL A 133 8.60 -0.19 -10.70
CA VAL A 133 8.87 -0.71 -12.04
C VAL A 133 7.71 -1.60 -12.54
N LYS A 134 7.23 -2.52 -11.68
CA LYS A 134 6.10 -3.40 -12.01
C LYS A 134 4.81 -2.61 -12.25
N LEU A 135 4.53 -1.63 -11.41
CA LEU A 135 3.34 -0.79 -11.54
C LEU A 135 3.35 0.02 -12.85
N LEU A 136 4.47 0.66 -13.18
CA LEU A 136 4.62 1.42 -14.43
C LEU A 136 4.42 0.51 -15.66
N ALA A 137 5.07 -0.65 -15.67
CA ALA A 137 4.90 -1.64 -16.73
C ALA A 137 3.45 -2.11 -16.85
N LYS A 138 2.78 -2.36 -15.72
CA LYS A 138 1.37 -2.77 -15.68
C LYS A 138 0.44 -1.68 -16.25
N ILE A 139 0.60 -0.41 -15.85
CA ILE A 139 -0.21 0.70 -16.35
C ILE A 139 -0.14 0.81 -17.87
N LEU A 140 1.06 0.65 -18.43
CA LEU A 140 1.29 0.67 -19.87
C LEU A 140 0.65 -0.53 -20.56
N LYS A 141 0.87 -1.74 -20.02
CA LYS A 141 0.38 -2.99 -20.61
C LYS A 141 -1.13 -3.09 -20.59
N ASP A 142 -1.76 -2.69 -19.49
CA ASP A 142 -3.23 -2.69 -19.33
C ASP A 142 -3.93 -1.77 -20.36
N ASN A 143 -3.22 -0.79 -20.92
CA ASN A 143 -3.76 0.13 -21.94
C ASN A 143 -3.13 -0.05 -23.33
N GLY A 144 -2.39 -1.15 -23.56
CA GLY A 144 -1.78 -1.46 -24.87
C GLY A 144 -0.71 -0.45 -25.33
N LEU A 145 -0.05 0.25 -24.40
CA LEU A 145 0.96 1.27 -24.69
C LEU A 145 2.37 0.66 -24.65
N SER A 146 3.21 0.99 -25.63
CA SER A 146 4.63 0.60 -25.60
C SER A 146 5.40 1.35 -24.52
N VAL A 147 6.45 0.74 -23.98
CA VAL A 147 7.31 1.40 -22.98
C VAL A 147 8.09 2.55 -23.58
N GLU A 148 8.55 2.41 -24.82
CA GLU A 148 9.35 3.40 -25.53
C GLU A 148 8.57 4.71 -25.75
N GLN A 149 7.26 4.62 -26.01
CA GLN A 149 6.41 5.79 -26.25
C GLN A 149 5.68 6.26 -24.99
N GLY A 150 5.28 5.33 -24.13
CA GLY A 150 4.38 5.58 -23.00
C GLY A 150 5.08 5.85 -21.67
N LEU A 151 6.35 5.47 -21.48
CA LEU A 151 7.07 5.75 -20.22
C LEU A 151 7.79 7.10 -20.27
N TRP A 152 7.38 7.99 -19.38
CA TRP A 152 7.94 9.33 -19.23
C TRP A 152 8.49 9.53 -17.82
N THR A 153 9.58 10.27 -17.67
CA THR A 153 9.96 10.88 -16.38
C THR A 153 9.40 12.30 -16.30
N HIS A 154 9.36 12.91 -15.11
CA HIS A 154 8.98 14.32 -14.99
C HIS A 154 9.94 15.21 -15.82
N GLU A 155 11.21 14.87 -15.84
CA GLU A 155 12.20 15.53 -16.70
C GLU A 155 11.90 15.44 -18.20
N ASP A 156 11.35 14.31 -18.70
CA ASP A 156 10.91 14.23 -20.10
C ASP A 156 9.80 15.24 -20.37
N VAL A 157 8.87 15.40 -19.42
CA VAL A 157 7.78 16.38 -19.53
C VAL A 157 8.38 17.78 -19.61
N THR A 158 9.27 18.15 -18.69
CA THR A 158 9.98 19.43 -18.69
C THR A 158 10.61 19.71 -20.05
N ARG A 159 11.30 18.74 -20.63
CA ARG A 159 12.07 18.92 -21.88
C ARG A 159 11.24 18.88 -23.16
N LYS A 160 10.18 18.07 -23.20
CA LYS A 160 9.43 17.79 -24.44
C LYS A 160 8.07 18.45 -24.48
N LEU A 161 7.47 18.78 -23.34
CA LEU A 161 6.14 19.38 -23.23
C LEU A 161 6.14 20.75 -22.53
N GLY A 162 7.06 20.98 -21.60
CA GLY A 162 7.12 22.19 -20.78
C GLY A 162 5.95 22.30 -19.80
N GLY A 163 5.81 23.47 -19.15
CA GLY A 163 4.78 23.72 -18.14
C GLY A 163 5.12 23.17 -16.74
N THR A 164 6.35 22.70 -16.55
CA THR A 164 6.98 22.26 -15.30
C THR A 164 8.50 22.33 -15.51
N ASP A 165 9.27 22.45 -14.43
CA ASP A 165 10.74 22.51 -14.40
C ASP A 165 11.38 21.37 -13.58
N HIS A 166 10.57 20.42 -13.15
CA HIS A 166 11.00 19.27 -12.34
C HIS A 166 11.81 18.25 -13.15
N GLU A 167 12.72 17.53 -12.46
CA GLU A 167 13.63 16.55 -13.07
C GLU A 167 13.56 15.14 -12.46
N ASP A 168 12.63 14.90 -11.54
CA ASP A 168 12.47 13.62 -10.89
C ASP A 168 12.03 12.50 -11.88
N PRO A 169 12.37 11.23 -11.61
CA PRO A 169 13.09 10.71 -10.43
C PRO A 169 14.61 10.62 -10.62
N ARG A 170 15.21 11.35 -11.59
CA ARG A 170 16.62 11.15 -12.01
C ARG A 170 17.62 11.19 -10.86
N ALA A 171 17.58 12.27 -10.07
CA ALA A 171 18.54 12.46 -8.98
C ALA A 171 18.40 11.37 -7.91
N TYR A 172 17.16 11.05 -7.53
CA TYR A 172 16.87 10.02 -6.55
C TYR A 172 17.36 8.64 -7.01
N LEU A 173 17.01 8.21 -8.22
CA LEU A 173 17.46 6.92 -8.77
C LEU A 173 18.99 6.86 -8.89
N THR A 174 19.63 7.94 -9.33
CA THR A 174 21.09 8.02 -9.46
C THR A 174 21.78 7.87 -8.10
N SER A 175 21.19 8.41 -7.02
CA SER A 175 21.74 8.27 -5.66
C SER A 175 21.82 6.79 -5.19
N HIS A 176 20.95 5.95 -5.73
CA HIS A 176 20.89 4.49 -5.53
C HIS A 176 21.57 3.67 -6.63
N GLY A 177 22.33 4.32 -7.54
CA GLY A 177 23.07 3.63 -8.59
C GLY A 177 22.22 3.19 -9.80
N VAL A 178 20.99 3.71 -9.94
CA VAL A 178 20.11 3.43 -11.07
C VAL A 178 20.12 4.63 -12.03
N SER A 179 20.66 4.44 -13.24
CA SER A 179 20.55 5.45 -14.29
C SER A 179 19.15 5.45 -14.93
N ILE A 180 18.76 6.55 -15.58
CA ILE A 180 17.49 6.60 -16.34
C ILE A 180 17.45 5.53 -17.44
N ALA A 181 18.58 5.21 -18.07
CA ALA A 181 18.66 4.15 -19.07
C ALA A 181 18.38 2.76 -18.45
N GLN A 182 18.99 2.48 -17.28
CA GLN A 182 18.72 1.25 -16.54
C GLN A 182 17.25 1.17 -16.11
N PHE A 183 16.69 2.26 -15.60
CA PHE A 183 15.29 2.34 -15.21
C PHE A 183 14.33 2.02 -16.35
N ARG A 184 14.54 2.61 -17.54
CA ARG A 184 13.73 2.27 -18.72
C ARG A 184 13.86 0.80 -19.12
N ALA A 185 15.07 0.25 -19.07
CA ALA A 185 15.30 -1.16 -19.36
C ALA A 185 14.61 -2.09 -18.34
N ASP A 186 14.56 -1.69 -17.07
CA ASP A 186 13.87 -2.43 -16.02
C ASP A 186 12.35 -2.44 -16.23
N VAL A 187 11.76 -1.28 -16.56
CA VAL A 187 10.33 -1.20 -16.91
C VAL A 187 10.02 -2.02 -18.17
N LYS A 188 10.88 -1.96 -19.19
CA LYS A 188 10.72 -2.77 -20.40
C LYS A 188 10.73 -4.27 -20.10
N ARG A 189 11.69 -4.71 -19.29
CA ARG A 189 11.79 -6.12 -18.87
C ARG A 189 10.56 -6.58 -18.08
N ALA A 190 10.07 -5.73 -17.18
CA ALA A 190 8.83 -5.98 -16.43
C ALA A 190 7.60 -6.06 -17.34
N TYR A 191 7.52 -5.18 -18.35
CA TYR A 191 6.45 -5.14 -19.34
C TYR A 191 6.41 -6.42 -20.18
N ASP A 192 7.57 -6.88 -20.66
CA ASP A 192 7.67 -8.07 -21.51
C ASP A 192 7.38 -9.36 -20.73
N ASN A 193 8.04 -9.54 -19.59
CA ASN A 193 8.15 -10.85 -18.93
C ASN A 193 7.22 -11.03 -17.74
N GLY A 194 6.54 -9.99 -17.25
CA GLY A 194 5.67 -10.06 -16.07
C GLY A 194 6.39 -10.32 -14.73
N GLU A 195 7.68 -10.66 -14.77
CA GLU A 195 8.57 -10.83 -13.63
C GLU A 195 9.72 -9.81 -13.69
N VAL A 196 10.18 -9.39 -12.51
CA VAL A 196 11.34 -8.51 -12.38
C VAL A 196 12.34 -9.13 -11.43
N SER A 197 13.44 -9.64 -11.95
CA SER A 197 14.71 -9.72 -11.23
C SER A 197 15.40 -8.37 -11.40
N VAL A 198 15.29 -7.47 -10.43
CA VAL A 198 16.05 -6.22 -10.45
C VAL A 198 17.46 -6.52 -9.95
N VAL A 199 18.45 -6.34 -10.81
CA VAL A 199 19.85 -6.30 -10.39
C VAL A 199 20.16 -4.86 -10.02
N VAL A 200 19.92 -4.49 -8.75
CA VAL A 200 20.44 -3.23 -8.23
C VAL A 200 21.93 -3.44 -7.95
N PRO A 201 22.85 -2.65 -8.53
CA PRO A 201 24.27 -2.78 -8.22
C PRO A 201 24.49 -2.51 -6.73
N GLU A 202 25.07 -3.48 -6.02
CA GLU A 202 25.45 -3.29 -4.62
C GLU A 202 26.45 -2.13 -4.51
N LYS A 203 26.04 -1.07 -3.82
CA LYS A 203 26.96 -0.05 -3.33
C LYS A 203 27.81 -0.69 -2.23
N PRO A 204 29.14 -0.48 -2.18
CA PRO A 204 30.01 -1.15 -1.20
C PRO A 204 29.50 -0.94 0.22
N ASN A 205 29.33 -2.07 0.91
CA ASN A 205 28.69 -2.17 2.22
C ASN A 205 29.51 -1.39 3.27
N LYS A 206 28.91 -0.35 3.85
CA LYS A 206 29.38 0.22 5.13
C LYS A 206 28.79 -0.66 6.23
N PRO A 207 29.57 -1.11 7.24
CA PRO A 207 29.15 -2.16 8.16
C PRO A 207 27.83 -1.82 8.84
N GLU A 208 26.89 -2.76 8.72
CA GLU A 208 25.61 -2.80 9.40
C GLU A 208 25.86 -2.90 10.91
N VAL A 209 25.45 -1.88 11.66
CA VAL A 209 25.41 -1.95 13.12
C VAL A 209 24.24 -2.88 13.47
N GLU A 210 24.54 -4.01 14.12
CA GLU A 210 23.56 -4.98 14.60
C GLU A 210 22.40 -4.28 15.32
N LYS A 211 21.17 -4.51 14.84
CA LYS A 211 19.97 -4.03 15.52
C LYS A 211 19.68 -4.94 16.72
N PRO A 212 19.40 -4.39 17.90
CA PRO A 212 18.94 -5.19 19.03
C PRO A 212 17.57 -5.79 18.73
N ASN A 213 17.40 -7.06 19.09
CA ASN A 213 16.16 -7.81 18.99
C ASN A 213 15.20 -7.31 20.08
N VAL A 214 14.25 -6.45 19.72
CA VAL A 214 13.35 -5.79 20.69
C VAL A 214 11.95 -6.39 20.58
N SER A 215 11.52 -7.09 21.62
CA SER A 215 10.15 -7.59 21.78
C SER A 215 9.16 -6.42 21.91
N VAL A 216 8.15 -6.38 21.04
CA VAL A 216 7.08 -5.37 21.03
C VAL A 216 5.72 -6.04 21.26
N THR A 217 4.79 -5.36 21.92
CA THR A 217 3.41 -5.87 22.06
C THR A 217 2.58 -5.33 20.88
N PRO A 218 1.97 -6.20 20.06
CA PRO A 218 1.05 -5.77 19.01
C PRO A 218 -0.11 -4.99 19.62
N SER A 219 -0.39 -3.79 19.11
CA SER A 219 -1.52 -2.95 19.54
C SER A 219 -2.14 -2.31 18.31
N THR A 220 -3.46 -2.12 18.32
CA THR A 220 -4.19 -1.51 17.19
C THR A 220 -5.06 -0.37 17.71
N GLY A 221 -4.80 0.85 17.23
CA GLY A 221 -5.59 2.06 17.51
C GLY A 221 -5.09 3.25 16.68
N VAL A 222 -5.62 4.46 16.92
CA VAL A 222 -5.22 5.68 16.19
C VAL A 222 -4.64 6.71 17.15
N ALA A 223 -3.41 7.14 16.88
CA ALA A 223 -2.75 8.24 17.57
C ALA A 223 -3.04 9.55 16.83
N TYR A 224 -3.82 10.44 17.45
CA TYR A 224 -4.04 11.80 16.99
C TYR A 224 -2.96 12.71 17.57
N ILE A 225 -2.19 13.38 16.72
CA ILE A 225 -1.19 14.36 17.12
C ILE A 225 -1.89 15.69 17.35
N ASP A 226 -2.13 16.03 18.61
CA ASP A 226 -2.78 17.26 19.03
C ASP A 226 -1.76 18.36 19.38
N GLY A 227 -0.46 18.03 19.49
CA GLY A 227 0.62 18.98 19.72
C GLY A 227 1.33 19.48 18.46
N ILE A 228 2.24 20.45 18.64
CA ILE A 228 3.12 21.00 17.60
C ILE A 228 4.55 20.59 17.93
N ASN A 229 5.37 20.28 16.91
CA ASN A 229 6.79 19.91 17.05
C ASN A 229 7.06 18.65 17.89
N VAL A 230 6.15 17.67 17.82
CA VAL A 230 6.26 16.38 18.50
C VAL A 230 7.34 15.52 17.82
N ASN A 231 8.24 14.92 18.61
CA ASN A 231 9.34 14.13 18.05
C ASN A 231 8.88 12.75 17.59
N LEU A 232 9.00 12.47 16.28
CA LEU A 232 9.01 11.11 15.76
C LEU A 232 10.44 10.58 15.76
N ARG A 233 10.69 9.40 16.32
CA ARG A 233 12.03 8.85 16.56
C ARG A 233 12.22 7.49 15.93
N LYS A 234 13.50 7.10 15.76
CA LYS A 234 13.93 5.79 15.22
C LYS A 234 13.69 4.58 16.15
N GLY A 235 13.20 4.81 17.37
CA GLY A 235 13.00 3.76 18.37
C GLY A 235 12.22 4.25 19.59
N PRO A 236 11.73 3.32 20.43
CA PRO A 236 10.90 3.62 21.59
C PRO A 236 11.73 4.15 22.77
N GLY A 237 12.30 5.34 22.61
CA GLY A 237 13.14 5.98 23.63
C GLY A 237 13.64 7.36 23.22
N THR A 238 13.98 8.19 24.21
CA THR A 238 14.50 9.56 23.98
C THR A 238 15.96 9.57 23.51
N ASN A 239 16.68 8.46 23.69
CA ASN A 239 18.04 8.22 23.19
C ASN A 239 18.10 7.94 21.68
N TYR A 240 16.97 7.57 21.05
CA TYR A 240 16.92 7.35 19.61
C TYR A 240 16.86 8.68 18.85
N GLY A 241 17.51 8.72 17.69
CA GLY A 241 17.52 9.89 16.81
C GLY A 241 16.11 10.33 16.39
N VAL A 242 15.89 11.64 16.33
CA VAL A 242 14.66 12.25 15.82
C VAL A 242 14.66 12.13 14.29
N ILE A 243 13.60 11.57 13.72
CA ILE A 243 13.35 11.45 12.28
C ILE A 243 12.81 12.78 11.77
N ARG A 244 11.70 13.25 12.35
CA ARG A 244 11.08 14.54 12.03
C ARG A 244 10.15 15.01 13.14
N LYS A 245 9.58 16.21 12.95
CA LYS A 245 8.56 16.79 13.81
C LYS A 245 7.16 16.47 13.27
N LEU A 246 6.27 16.01 14.16
CA LEU A 246 4.83 15.86 13.91
C LEU A 246 4.09 17.06 14.47
N ASN A 247 3.03 17.45 13.80
CA ASN A 247 2.21 18.61 14.14
C ASN A 247 0.74 18.25 14.04
N LYS A 248 -0.10 18.91 14.84
CA LYS A 248 -1.53 18.91 14.61
C LYS A 248 -1.86 19.48 13.22
N PRO A 249 -2.87 18.94 12.51
CA PRO A 249 -3.76 17.85 12.89
C PRO A 249 -3.37 16.48 12.27
N GLU A 250 -2.14 16.00 12.46
CA GLU A 250 -1.72 14.67 11.96
C GLU A 250 -2.34 13.51 12.77
N ALA A 251 -2.61 12.37 12.12
CA ALA A 251 -3.10 11.16 12.77
C ALA A 251 -2.46 9.91 12.15
N TYR A 252 -2.19 8.91 12.98
CA TYR A 252 -1.45 7.72 12.59
C TYR A 252 -2.06 6.45 13.17
N GLN A 253 -2.03 5.38 12.39
CA GLN A 253 -2.26 4.05 12.91
C GLN A 253 -1.13 3.67 13.87
N VAL A 254 -1.51 3.09 15.01
CA VAL A 254 -0.57 2.49 15.96
C VAL A 254 -0.50 1.00 15.66
N PHE A 255 0.72 0.49 15.46
CA PHE A 255 1.01 -0.91 15.15
C PHE A 255 1.55 -1.69 16.36
N ALA A 256 2.18 -1.00 17.29
CA ALA A 256 2.73 -1.60 18.50
C ALA A 256 2.88 -0.56 19.60
N GLU A 257 2.86 -1.04 20.84
CA GLU A 257 3.20 -0.26 22.02
C GLU A 257 4.46 -0.84 22.66
N LYS A 258 5.35 0.05 23.10
CA LYS A 258 6.52 -0.35 23.89
C LYS A 258 6.94 0.77 24.83
N ASP A 259 6.97 0.48 26.13
CA ASP A 259 7.53 1.36 27.16
C ASP A 259 7.00 2.82 27.10
N GLY A 260 5.70 2.99 26.81
CA GLY A 260 5.07 4.31 26.66
C GLY A 260 5.30 4.98 25.29
N TRP A 261 5.70 4.23 24.27
CA TRP A 261 5.83 4.68 22.88
C TRP A 261 4.86 3.96 21.96
N LEU A 262 4.37 4.68 20.96
CA LEU A 262 3.50 4.16 19.90
C LEU A 262 4.32 4.00 18.62
N ASN A 263 4.28 2.83 18.02
CA ASN A 263 4.85 2.59 16.70
C ASN A 263 3.87 3.06 15.62
N LEU A 264 4.31 4.00 14.78
CA LEU A 264 3.52 4.58 13.69
C LEU A 264 3.86 3.96 12.32
N GLY A 265 4.66 2.88 12.31
CA GLY A 265 5.07 2.12 11.12
C GLY A 265 6.60 2.00 10.98
N GLY A 266 7.11 0.78 10.86
CA GLY A 266 8.55 0.51 10.72
C GLY A 266 9.34 0.94 11.97
N GLU A 267 10.40 1.73 11.79
CA GLU A 267 11.23 2.27 12.90
C GLU A 267 10.69 3.61 13.44
N GLN A 268 9.44 3.96 13.19
CA GLN A 268 8.88 5.25 13.58
C GLN A 268 8.13 5.14 14.89
N TRP A 269 8.65 5.79 15.94
CA TRP A 269 8.10 5.75 17.29
C TRP A 269 7.84 7.15 17.80
N VAL A 270 6.65 7.35 18.38
CA VAL A 270 6.28 8.59 19.05
C VAL A 270 5.98 8.31 20.51
N LYS A 271 6.40 9.22 21.41
CA LYS A 271 6.10 9.07 22.83
C LYS A 271 4.60 9.24 23.04
N ASN A 272 3.96 8.26 23.67
CA ASN A 272 2.54 8.29 24.01
C ASN A 272 2.33 9.24 25.20
N ASP A 273 2.23 10.53 24.92
CA ASP A 273 2.10 11.57 25.92
C ASP A 273 0.76 12.30 25.73
N PRO A 274 -0.18 12.18 26.68
CA PRO A 274 -1.52 12.78 26.57
C PRO A 274 -1.52 14.29 26.37
N SER A 275 -0.42 14.99 26.68
CA SER A 275 -0.31 16.44 26.46
C SER A 275 -0.25 16.84 24.98
N TYR A 276 0.12 15.92 24.08
CA TYR A 276 0.21 16.18 22.64
C TYR A 276 -0.24 15.00 21.76
N ILE A 277 -0.63 13.87 22.35
CA ILE A 277 -1.21 12.73 21.65
C ILE A 277 -2.49 12.28 22.34
N ARG A 278 -3.58 12.25 21.59
CA ARG A 278 -4.78 11.53 21.98
C ARG A 278 -4.76 10.17 21.31
N TYR A 279 -4.57 9.12 22.09
CA TYR A 279 -4.54 7.75 21.59
C TYR A 279 -5.90 7.08 21.79
N ASP A 280 -6.65 6.90 20.70
CA ASP A 280 -7.91 6.15 20.68
C ASP A 280 -7.59 4.66 20.52
N LYS A 281 -7.64 3.92 21.64
CA LYS A 281 -7.42 2.46 21.69
C LYS A 281 -8.62 1.65 21.22
N GLY A 282 -9.79 2.27 21.02
CA GLY A 282 -11.05 1.60 20.74
C GLY A 282 -11.52 0.73 21.92
N ASN A 283 -12.58 1.12 22.62
CA ASN A 283 -13.20 0.27 23.65
C ASN A 283 -13.77 -1.00 22.99
N ALA A 284 -13.10 -2.14 23.19
CA ALA A 284 -13.56 -3.44 22.72
C ALA A 284 -13.77 -4.40 23.91
N THR A 285 -15.02 -4.63 24.29
CA THR A 285 -15.40 -5.85 25.03
C THR A 285 -15.33 -7.03 24.05
N ILE A 286 -14.26 -7.81 24.14
CA ILE A 286 -14.02 -8.95 23.24
C ILE A 286 -14.85 -10.15 23.70
N ASP A 287 -15.90 -10.48 22.96
CA ASP A 287 -16.52 -11.81 23.04
C ASP A 287 -15.68 -12.81 22.23
N LYS A 288 -14.96 -13.70 22.92
CA LYS A 288 -14.01 -14.65 22.33
C LYS A 288 -14.66 -15.86 21.64
N GLY A 289 -15.99 -16.04 21.73
CA GLY A 289 -16.68 -17.22 21.19
C GLY A 289 -16.64 -17.39 19.66
N VAL A 290 -16.27 -16.32 18.93
CA VAL A 290 -16.25 -16.28 17.45
C VAL A 290 -14.87 -15.96 16.86
N ALA A 291 -13.87 -15.67 17.69
CA ALA A 291 -12.53 -15.34 17.23
C ALA A 291 -11.89 -16.54 16.50
N GLY A 292 -11.21 -16.27 15.38
CA GLY A 292 -10.61 -17.28 14.49
C GLY A 292 -11.59 -17.93 13.50
N LYS A 293 -12.90 -17.74 13.66
CA LYS A 293 -13.90 -18.21 12.68
C LYS A 293 -13.96 -17.28 11.47
N ARG A 294 -14.57 -17.74 10.37
CA ARG A 294 -14.70 -16.92 9.16
C ARG A 294 -16.11 -16.32 9.07
N VAL A 295 -16.21 -14.99 9.04
CA VAL A 295 -17.47 -14.33 8.67
C VAL A 295 -17.56 -14.26 7.16
N VAL A 296 -18.69 -14.68 6.60
CA VAL A 296 -18.96 -14.73 5.15
C VAL A 296 -20.19 -13.90 4.84
N SER A 297 -20.11 -13.07 3.81
CA SER A 297 -21.25 -12.29 3.34
C SER A 297 -22.29 -13.19 2.66
N LYS A 298 -23.57 -12.94 2.94
CA LYS A 298 -24.71 -13.57 2.27
C LYS A 298 -25.25 -12.74 1.10
N VAL A 299 -24.78 -11.50 0.96
CA VAL A 299 -25.25 -10.54 -0.06
C VAL A 299 -24.07 -9.95 -0.82
N ASN A 300 -24.31 -9.51 -2.06
CA ASN A 300 -23.31 -8.76 -2.80
C ASN A 300 -23.20 -7.34 -2.25
N ASP A 301 -22.04 -6.71 -2.50
CA ASP A 301 -21.77 -5.33 -2.13
C ASP A 301 -21.95 -5.00 -0.62
N LEU A 302 -21.63 -5.95 0.29
CA LEU A 302 -21.77 -5.72 1.73
C LEU A 302 -20.66 -4.80 2.27
N ASN A 303 -21.04 -3.66 2.83
CA ASN A 303 -20.10 -2.68 3.37
C ASN A 303 -19.24 -3.21 4.53
N PHE A 304 -17.95 -2.90 4.49
CA PHE A 304 -17.04 -3.00 5.63
C PHE A 304 -16.26 -1.69 5.82
N TYR A 305 -15.83 -1.41 7.05
CA TYR A 305 -15.38 -0.10 7.51
C TYR A 305 -13.95 -0.16 8.06
N THR A 306 -13.26 0.97 8.03
CA THR A 306 -11.91 1.13 8.62
C THR A 306 -11.95 1.34 10.14
N LYS A 307 -13.12 1.68 10.69
CA LYS A 307 -13.38 1.85 12.12
C LYS A 307 -14.68 1.13 12.50
N ALA A 308 -14.82 0.73 13.76
CA ALA A 308 -16.09 0.27 14.32
C ALA A 308 -17.10 1.42 14.30
N THR A 309 -17.87 1.55 13.23
CA THR A 309 -18.82 2.64 12.99
C THR A 309 -19.82 2.25 11.91
N TRP A 310 -20.97 2.92 11.90
CA TRP A 310 -21.94 2.87 10.80
C TRP A 310 -21.86 4.10 9.90
N ASP A 311 -20.96 5.04 10.21
CA ASP A 311 -20.72 6.21 9.38
C ASP A 311 -20.02 5.81 8.08
N LYS A 312 -20.68 6.11 6.95
CA LYS A 312 -20.19 5.80 5.61
C LYS A 312 -18.93 6.58 5.24
N THR A 313 -18.58 7.65 5.96
CA THR A 313 -17.28 8.34 5.78
C THR A 313 -16.09 7.43 6.07
N HIS A 314 -16.29 6.37 6.86
CA HIS A 314 -15.29 5.36 7.19
C HIS A 314 -15.44 4.06 6.40
N LEU A 315 -16.28 4.05 5.35
CA LEU A 315 -16.45 2.90 4.47
C LEU A 315 -15.11 2.56 3.80
N SER A 316 -14.64 1.34 4.03
CA SER A 316 -13.40 0.84 3.44
C SER A 316 -13.65 0.15 2.09
N GLY A 317 -14.85 -0.39 1.88
CA GLY A 317 -15.22 -1.07 0.65
C GLY A 317 -16.42 -1.99 0.83
N THR A 318 -16.64 -2.84 -0.16
CA THR A 318 -17.71 -3.84 -0.16
C THR A 318 -17.17 -5.26 -0.35
N VAL A 319 -17.89 -6.25 0.17
CA VAL A 319 -17.57 -7.68 0.02
C VAL A 319 -18.77 -8.43 -0.56
N ASP A 320 -18.52 -9.23 -1.59
CA ASP A 320 -19.56 -9.99 -2.28
C ASP A 320 -19.99 -11.26 -1.56
N ALA A 321 -21.15 -11.80 -1.95
CA ALA A 321 -21.69 -13.03 -1.35
C ALA A 321 -20.70 -14.19 -1.50
N GLY A 322 -20.53 -14.97 -0.44
CA GLY A 322 -19.55 -16.07 -0.37
C GLY A 322 -18.12 -15.64 -0.03
N LEU A 323 -17.80 -14.35 -0.10
CA LEU A 323 -16.52 -13.79 0.34
C LEU A 323 -16.60 -13.33 1.80
N GLY A 324 -15.44 -13.19 2.44
CA GLY A 324 -15.41 -13.06 3.89
C GLY A 324 -14.03 -12.91 4.50
N PHE A 325 -14.01 -12.68 5.80
CA PHE A 325 -12.83 -12.34 6.60
C PHE A 325 -12.71 -13.25 7.82
N THR A 326 -11.50 -13.32 8.39
CA THR A 326 -11.29 -14.00 9.67
C THR A 326 -11.71 -13.05 10.79
N ILE A 327 -12.51 -13.53 11.74
CA ILE A 327 -12.98 -12.75 12.87
C ILE A 327 -11.90 -12.67 13.93
N ASP A 328 -11.59 -11.45 14.36
CA ASP A 328 -10.76 -11.21 15.54
C ASP A 328 -11.60 -11.07 16.80
N ALA A 329 -12.69 -10.33 16.70
CA ALA A 329 -13.56 -10.02 17.83
C ALA A 329 -14.95 -9.58 17.35
N LYS A 330 -15.94 -9.66 18.23
CA LYS A 330 -17.23 -8.97 18.08
C LYS A 330 -17.20 -7.68 18.89
N VAL A 331 -17.71 -6.59 18.32
CA VAL A 331 -17.69 -5.22 18.87
C VAL A 331 -19.10 -4.65 18.82
N ASP A 332 -19.53 -3.95 19.87
CA ASP A 332 -20.79 -3.20 19.85
C ASP A 332 -20.60 -1.81 19.25
N VAL A 333 -21.47 -1.41 18.32
CA VAL A 333 -21.45 -0.08 17.70
C VAL A 333 -22.84 0.51 17.83
N ASN A 334 -23.04 1.32 18.88
CA ASN A 334 -24.30 1.98 19.21
C ASN A 334 -25.48 0.99 19.32
N GLY A 335 -25.30 -0.15 19.98
CA GLY A 335 -26.34 -1.17 20.18
C GLY A 335 -26.54 -2.11 18.98
N SER A 336 -25.76 -1.96 17.91
CA SER A 336 -25.73 -2.90 16.77
C SER A 336 -24.31 -3.47 16.61
N PRO A 337 -24.14 -4.80 16.64
CA PRO A 337 -22.79 -5.36 16.66
C PRO A 337 -22.14 -5.41 15.26
N GLN A 338 -20.82 -5.23 15.26
CA GLN A 338 -19.91 -5.51 14.15
C GLN A 338 -18.91 -6.60 14.55
N TYR A 339 -18.33 -7.28 13.57
CA TYR A 339 -17.12 -8.05 13.76
C TYR A 339 -15.91 -7.19 13.40
N ARG A 340 -14.93 -7.12 14.29
CA ARG A 340 -13.55 -6.78 13.93
C ARG A 340 -12.98 -8.00 13.23
N VAL A 341 -12.50 -7.80 12.02
CA VAL A 341 -12.04 -8.89 11.16
C VAL A 341 -10.70 -8.54 10.54
N HIS A 342 -9.94 -9.53 10.12
CA HIS A 342 -8.80 -9.33 9.26
C HIS A 342 -8.90 -10.14 7.97
N ASN A 343 -8.32 -9.60 6.89
CA ASN A 343 -8.09 -10.36 5.66
C ASN A 343 -6.82 -11.22 5.78
N SER A 344 -6.52 -12.03 4.75
CA SER A 344 -5.32 -12.88 4.70
C SER A 344 -3.98 -12.11 4.78
N LYS A 345 -4.01 -10.77 4.71
CA LYS A 345 -2.85 -9.87 4.82
C LYS A 345 -2.76 -9.20 6.20
N GLY A 346 -3.64 -9.56 7.14
CA GLY A 346 -3.69 -8.99 8.48
C GLY A 346 -4.28 -7.58 8.54
N HIS A 347 -4.84 -7.04 7.45
CA HIS A 347 -5.53 -5.74 7.49
C HIS A 347 -6.84 -5.88 8.23
N VAL A 348 -7.05 -5.00 9.21
CA VAL A 348 -8.21 -5.02 10.08
C VAL A 348 -9.33 -4.16 9.51
N TYR A 349 -10.54 -4.70 9.52
CA TYR A 349 -11.77 -4.04 9.11
C TYR A 349 -12.88 -4.31 10.12
N TYR A 350 -14.01 -3.64 9.92
CA TYR A 350 -15.22 -3.85 10.68
C TYR A 350 -16.39 -4.13 9.74
N ILE A 351 -17.08 -5.24 9.94
CA ILE A 351 -18.22 -5.66 9.11
C ILE A 351 -19.42 -5.96 9.99
N THR A 352 -20.65 -5.82 9.49
CA THR A 352 -21.84 -6.11 10.29
C THR A 352 -21.80 -7.53 10.88
N ALA A 353 -22.20 -7.68 12.14
CA ALA A 353 -22.41 -8.98 12.78
C ALA A 353 -23.89 -9.43 12.71
N SER A 354 -24.71 -8.76 11.90
CA SER A 354 -26.12 -9.11 11.73
C SER A 354 -26.25 -10.46 10.99
N PRO A 355 -26.94 -11.45 11.58
CA PRO A 355 -27.16 -12.73 10.94
C PRO A 355 -28.05 -12.61 9.69
N THR A 356 -28.64 -11.44 9.41
CA THR A 356 -29.35 -11.17 8.16
C THR A 356 -28.39 -11.07 6.98
N TYR A 357 -27.20 -10.48 7.16
CA TYR A 357 -26.27 -10.15 6.07
C TYR A 357 -25.03 -11.03 6.03
N VAL A 358 -24.67 -11.64 7.16
CA VAL A 358 -23.49 -12.50 7.27
C VAL A 358 -23.82 -13.82 7.94
N GLU A 359 -22.95 -14.80 7.74
CA GLU A 359 -22.91 -16.04 8.51
C GLU A 359 -21.48 -16.31 9.01
N VAL A 360 -21.35 -17.01 10.12
CA VAL A 360 -20.04 -17.39 10.69
C VAL A 360 -19.83 -18.88 10.45
N ARG A 361 -18.70 -19.23 9.83
CA ARG A 361 -18.28 -20.62 9.55
C ARG A 361 -17.05 -21.00 10.35
#